data_AF-A0A0F3RVJ3-F1
#
_entry.id   AF-A0A0F3RVJ3-F1
#
_cell.length_a   1.000
_cell.length_b   1.000
_cell.length_c   1.000
_cell.angle_alpha   90.00
_cell.angle_beta   90.00
_cell.angle_gamma   90.00
#
_symmetry.space_group_name_H-M   'P 1'
#
loop_
_entity.id
_entity.type
_entity.pdbx_description
1 polymer ?
#
loop_
_entity_poly.entity_id
_entity_poly.type
_entity_poly.pdbx_seq_one_letter_code
_entity_poly.pdbx_strand_id
1 'polypeptide(L)'
;MKKKIGAKKPELSELGRVRDRISFLYLEHAKLNRQDSAIQVLDQRGIVCIPAAMISVLMLGPGVDVTHRAMELIGDSGTGVVWVGEQGVREYAHGRALNHSSRLLQAQAKLVSNQRTRVAVARKMYQMRFPDQDVSGLSMEELRGKEGARVRSVYREQSLKTHVAWTRRTYDPNNFEAGTPINQALTAAHQALYGLSYSVIVALGASPGLGFVHTGHDLAFVYDFADLYKADTSIPVAFQMAAKYGEDKDIGSKTRLAMRDAFRDGKLLARMVADLKTLMGVTDEADEADLVSLWDDRLGLQKMGVQYQEVGEDDR
;
A
#
# COMPACT_ATOMS: atom_id res chain seq x y z
N MET A 1 5.73 9.54 -46.31
CA MET A 1 6.11 8.70 -45.15
C MET A 1 6.14 9.57 -43.90
N LYS A 2 5.21 9.36 -42.95
CA LYS A 2 5.24 10.08 -41.66
C LYS A 2 6.35 9.48 -40.78
N LYS A 3 7.38 10.28 -40.49
CA LYS A 3 8.48 9.93 -39.59
C LYS A 3 7.89 9.72 -38.19
N LYS A 4 7.80 8.47 -37.71
CA LYS A 4 7.44 8.19 -36.31
C LYS A 4 8.57 8.72 -35.43
N ILE A 5 8.30 9.79 -34.69
CA ILE A 5 9.21 10.33 -33.66
C ILE A 5 8.86 9.60 -32.37
N GLY A 6 9.77 8.74 -31.90
CA GLY A 6 9.63 7.98 -30.66
C GLY A 6 10.21 6.57 -30.77
N ALA A 7 10.72 6.04 -29.65
CA ALA A 7 11.18 4.65 -29.56
C ALA A 7 10.03 3.69 -29.96
N LYS A 8 10.38 2.60 -30.66
CA LYS A 8 9.41 1.56 -31.04
C LYS A 8 8.78 0.99 -29.75
N LYS A 9 7.45 0.83 -29.74
CA LYS A 9 6.75 0.15 -28.63
C LYS A 9 7.37 -1.24 -28.49
N PRO A 10 7.87 -1.63 -27.30
CA PRO A 10 8.52 -2.93 -27.11
C PRO A 10 7.54 -4.06 -27.45
N GLU A 11 8.06 -5.10 -28.10
CA GLU A 11 7.29 -6.32 -28.36
C GLU A 11 7.05 -7.07 -27.04
N LEU A 12 5.97 -7.86 -26.93
CA LEU A 12 5.61 -8.60 -25.71
C LEU A 12 6.75 -9.50 -25.19
N SER A 13 7.63 -9.99 -26.07
CA SER A 13 8.81 -10.80 -25.73
C SER A 13 10.01 -10.00 -25.22
N GLU A 14 10.03 -8.68 -25.40
CA GLU A 14 11.10 -7.76 -24.97
C GLU A 14 10.81 -7.11 -23.62
N LEU A 15 9.59 -7.27 -23.12
CA LEU A 15 9.20 -6.86 -21.77
C LEU A 15 9.74 -7.91 -20.78
N GLY A 16 10.59 -7.48 -19.84
CA GLY A 16 10.96 -8.32 -18.69
C GLY A 16 9.70 -8.83 -17.98
N ARG A 17 9.75 -10.07 -17.46
CA ARG A 17 8.59 -10.64 -16.77
C ARG A 17 8.22 -9.73 -15.60
N VAL A 18 6.93 -9.64 -15.27
CA VAL A 18 6.44 -8.84 -14.13
C VAL A 18 7.17 -9.20 -12.82
N ARG A 19 7.57 -10.48 -12.68
CA ARG A 19 8.36 -11.01 -11.55
C ARG A 19 9.79 -10.46 -11.45
N ASP A 20 10.36 -9.98 -12.56
CA ASP A 20 11.73 -9.44 -12.62
C ASP A 20 11.75 -7.92 -12.36
N ARG A 21 10.57 -7.28 -12.19
CA ARG A 21 10.47 -5.86 -11.87
C ARG A 21 10.84 -5.58 -10.42
N ILE A 22 11.58 -4.51 -10.20
CA ILE A 22 11.72 -3.87 -8.90
C ILE A 22 10.33 -3.49 -8.41
N SER A 23 9.89 -4.06 -7.29
CA SER A 23 8.54 -3.87 -6.78
C SER A 23 8.27 -2.40 -6.43
N PHE A 24 9.20 -1.75 -5.72
CA PHE A 24 9.10 -0.35 -5.33
C PHE A 24 10.47 0.33 -5.48
N LEU A 25 10.47 1.51 -6.09
CA LEU A 25 11.64 2.39 -6.16
C LEU A 25 11.29 3.72 -5.50
N TYR A 26 12.09 4.09 -4.49
CA TYR A 26 11.95 5.33 -3.74
C TYR A 26 12.91 6.40 -4.25
N LEU A 27 12.40 7.61 -4.52
CA LEU A 27 13.21 8.75 -4.99
C LEU A 27 12.86 10.02 -4.20
N GLU A 28 13.88 10.80 -3.86
CA GLU A 28 13.81 12.10 -3.19
C GLU A 28 14.80 13.07 -3.83
N HIS A 29 14.54 14.36 -3.70
CA HIS A 29 15.50 15.41 -4.07
C HIS A 29 16.09 15.22 -5.48
N ALA A 30 15.23 14.86 -6.44
CA ALA A 30 15.63 14.45 -7.78
C ALA A 30 14.71 15.04 -8.85
N LYS A 31 15.26 15.29 -10.03
CA LYS A 31 14.51 15.69 -11.23
C LYS A 31 14.34 14.49 -12.14
N LEU A 32 13.10 14.16 -12.45
CA LEU A 32 12.72 13.02 -13.25
C LEU A 32 12.31 13.50 -14.64
N ASN A 33 13.02 13.02 -15.65
CA ASN A 33 12.70 13.26 -17.06
C ASN A 33 12.61 11.93 -17.81
N ARG A 34 12.18 12.00 -19.07
CA ARG A 34 12.21 10.86 -19.98
C ARG A 34 13.46 10.93 -20.85
N GLN A 35 14.20 9.82 -20.91
CA GLN A 35 15.21 9.58 -21.93
C GLN A 35 14.89 8.25 -22.62
N ASP A 36 14.44 8.31 -23.88
CA ASP A 36 13.96 7.16 -24.65
C ASP A 36 12.86 6.36 -23.94
N SER A 37 13.15 5.12 -23.54
CA SER A 37 12.27 4.21 -22.78
C SER A 37 12.65 4.12 -21.29
N ALA A 38 13.53 5.01 -20.82
CA ALA A 38 14.01 5.07 -19.45
C ALA A 38 13.57 6.38 -18.76
N ILE A 39 13.42 6.27 -17.45
CA ILE A 39 13.24 7.39 -16.53
C ILE A 39 14.64 7.88 -16.17
N GLN A 40 14.97 9.08 -16.64
CA GLN A 40 16.20 9.76 -16.28
C GLN A 40 16.01 10.42 -14.92
N VAL A 41 16.82 10.04 -13.94
CA VAL A 41 16.86 10.59 -12.59
C VAL A 41 18.12 11.42 -12.46
N LEU A 42 17.96 12.73 -12.23
CA LEU A 42 19.04 13.66 -11.93
C LEU A 42 18.97 14.07 -10.47
N ASP A 43 20.05 13.83 -9.73
CA ASP A 43 20.22 14.32 -8.35
C ASP A 43 21.63 14.90 -8.14
N GLN A 44 21.97 15.22 -6.89
CA GLN A 44 23.29 15.76 -6.53
C GLN A 44 24.47 14.82 -6.82
N ARG A 45 24.24 13.51 -6.99
CA ARG A 45 25.25 12.50 -7.30
C ARG A 45 25.48 12.34 -8.81
N GLY A 46 24.53 12.80 -9.63
CA GLY A 46 24.62 12.78 -11.08
C GLY A 46 23.33 12.30 -11.75
N ILE A 47 23.49 11.66 -12.90
CA ILE A 47 22.38 11.20 -13.75
C ILE A 47 22.39 9.66 -13.82
N VAL A 48 21.24 9.05 -13.55
CA VAL A 48 21.00 7.62 -13.75
C VAL A 48 19.77 7.44 -14.65
N CYS A 49 19.83 6.51 -15.60
CA CYS A 49 18.69 6.15 -16.43
C CYS A 49 18.16 4.78 -16.01
N ILE A 50 16.90 4.73 -15.58
CA ILE A 50 16.26 3.51 -15.10
C ILE A 50 15.22 3.07 -16.12
N PRO A 51 15.33 1.87 -16.73
CA PRO A 51 14.31 1.39 -17.66
C PRO A 51 12.94 1.35 -16.99
N ALA A 52 11.93 2.00 -17.60
CA ALA A 52 10.60 2.09 -16.99
C ALA A 52 9.95 0.70 -16.81
N ALA A 53 10.22 -0.22 -17.74
CA ALA A 53 9.75 -1.60 -17.68
C ALA A 53 10.29 -2.41 -16.48
N MET A 54 11.35 -1.95 -15.81
CA MET A 54 11.90 -2.60 -14.62
C MET A 54 11.24 -2.13 -13.33
N ILE A 55 10.39 -1.11 -13.34
CA ILE A 55 9.80 -0.53 -12.13
C ILE A 55 8.30 -0.82 -12.09
N SER A 56 7.87 -1.46 -11.01
CA SER A 56 6.45 -1.65 -10.71
C SER A 56 5.86 -0.39 -10.10
N VAL A 57 6.42 0.13 -9.01
CA VAL A 57 5.90 1.32 -8.32
C VAL A 57 7.02 2.35 -8.08
N LEU A 58 6.74 3.62 -8.40
CA LEU A 58 7.55 4.76 -8.01
C LEU A 58 6.96 5.46 -6.79
N MET A 59 7.72 5.51 -5.72
CA MET A 59 7.41 6.30 -4.54
C MET A 59 8.21 7.60 -4.59
N LEU A 60 7.51 8.70 -4.83
CA LEU A 60 8.10 10.03 -5.00
C LEU A 60 8.00 10.80 -3.69
N GLY A 61 9.13 10.92 -3.00
CA GLY A 61 9.30 11.66 -1.77
C GLY A 61 9.47 13.17 -1.98
N PRO A 62 9.78 13.91 -0.90
CA PRO A 62 9.98 15.35 -0.95
C PRO A 62 11.11 15.78 -1.91
N GLY A 63 10.92 16.95 -2.54
CA GLY A 63 11.93 17.55 -3.43
C GLY A 63 12.05 16.88 -4.80
N VAL A 64 11.06 16.09 -5.21
CA VAL A 64 11.00 15.49 -6.54
C VAL A 64 10.27 16.39 -7.53
N ASP A 65 10.94 16.74 -8.64
CA ASP A 65 10.32 17.37 -9.81
C ASP A 65 10.12 16.32 -10.90
N VAL A 66 8.93 16.22 -11.50
CA VAL A 66 8.67 15.25 -12.59
C VAL A 66 8.14 15.96 -13.83
N THR A 67 8.78 15.73 -14.98
CA THR A 67 8.28 16.27 -16.25
C THR A 67 7.05 15.52 -16.74
N HIS A 68 6.21 16.19 -17.54
CA HIS A 68 5.08 15.55 -18.21
C HIS A 68 5.51 14.30 -19.01
N ARG A 69 6.64 14.37 -19.73
CA ARG A 69 7.13 13.25 -20.54
C ARG A 69 7.56 12.05 -19.70
N ALA A 70 8.08 12.28 -18.49
CA ALA A 70 8.35 11.20 -17.55
C ALA A 70 7.03 10.55 -17.07
N MET A 71 6.03 11.37 -16.71
CA MET A 71 4.71 10.87 -16.30
C MET A 71 3.98 10.08 -17.39
N GLU A 72 4.09 10.51 -18.65
CA GLU A 72 3.57 9.77 -19.81
C GLU A 72 4.23 8.40 -19.93
N LEU A 73 5.57 8.33 -19.83
CA LEU A 73 6.29 7.05 -19.86
C LEU A 73 5.88 6.12 -18.71
N ILE A 74 5.77 6.65 -17.48
CA ILE A 74 5.34 5.91 -16.29
C ILE A 74 3.93 5.32 -16.50
N GLY A 75 3.02 6.12 -17.05
CA GLY A 75 1.67 5.66 -17.37
C GLY A 75 1.65 4.58 -18.44
N ASP A 76 2.43 4.73 -19.51
CA ASP A 76 2.49 3.79 -20.62
C ASP A 76 3.20 2.47 -20.27
N SER A 77 4.11 2.48 -19.28
CA SER A 77 4.83 1.27 -18.81
C SER A 77 4.04 0.44 -17.79
N GLY A 78 2.84 0.88 -17.41
CA GLY A 78 2.04 0.26 -16.35
C GLY A 78 2.70 0.38 -14.97
N THR A 79 3.53 1.40 -14.78
CA THR A 79 4.22 1.69 -13.52
C THR A 79 3.29 2.53 -12.64
N GLY A 80 3.00 2.05 -11.44
CA GLY A 80 2.26 2.83 -10.45
C GLY A 80 3.13 3.97 -9.90
N VAL A 81 2.49 5.06 -9.49
CA VAL A 81 3.19 6.20 -8.89
C VAL A 81 2.44 6.68 -7.65
N VAL A 82 3.16 6.94 -6.58
CA VAL A 82 2.62 7.41 -5.31
C VAL A 82 3.50 8.56 -4.81
N TRP A 83 2.89 9.71 -4.54
CA TRP A 83 3.52 10.84 -3.88
C TRP A 83 3.40 10.66 -2.38
N VAL A 84 4.56 10.63 -1.73
CA VAL A 84 4.67 10.27 -0.32
C VAL A 84 5.51 11.28 0.45
N GLY A 85 5.38 11.25 1.77
CA GLY A 85 6.36 11.85 2.68
C GLY A 85 7.66 11.05 2.70
N GLU A 86 8.64 11.54 3.46
CA GLU A 86 9.94 10.89 3.63
C GLU A 86 9.79 9.40 3.99
N GLN A 87 10.37 8.50 3.18
CA GLN A 87 10.25 7.04 3.30
C GLN A 87 8.80 6.49 3.44
N GLY A 88 7.79 7.17 2.90
CA GLY A 88 6.41 6.68 2.95
C GLY A 88 5.64 7.00 4.24
N VAL A 89 6.17 7.84 5.15
CA VAL A 89 5.46 8.22 6.39
C VAL A 89 4.14 8.96 6.17
N ARG A 90 3.82 9.33 4.93
CA ARG A 90 2.54 9.89 4.53
C ARG A 90 2.27 9.53 3.08
N GLU A 91 1.02 9.30 2.72
CA GLU A 91 0.56 9.29 1.34
C GLU A 91 -0.17 10.62 1.07
N TYR A 92 0.08 11.21 -0.10
CA TYR A 92 -0.55 12.48 -0.52
C TYR A 92 -1.46 12.32 -1.73
N ALA A 93 -0.97 11.59 -2.74
CA ALA A 93 -1.65 11.36 -4.01
C ALA A 93 -1.04 10.16 -4.70
N HIS A 94 -1.81 9.51 -5.57
CA HIS A 94 -1.34 8.41 -6.40
C HIS A 94 -1.89 8.48 -7.82
N GLY A 95 -1.14 7.88 -8.75
CA GLY A 95 -1.56 7.65 -10.11
C GLY A 95 -2.24 6.29 -10.27
N ARG A 96 -2.18 5.73 -11.47
CA ARG A 96 -2.82 4.45 -11.80
C ARG A 96 -2.16 3.30 -11.05
N ALA A 97 -2.93 2.26 -10.76
CA ALA A 97 -2.44 1.01 -10.18
C ALA A 97 -1.54 0.24 -11.18
N LEU A 98 -0.80 -0.75 -10.66
CA LEU A 98 0.01 -1.66 -11.46
C LEU A 98 -0.75 -2.24 -12.66
N ASN A 99 -0.02 -2.45 -13.76
CA ASN A 99 -0.38 -3.28 -14.92
C ASN A 99 -1.81 -3.13 -15.49
N HIS A 100 -2.48 -2.00 -15.27
CA HIS A 100 -3.88 -1.79 -15.65
C HIS A 100 -4.84 -2.89 -15.17
N SER A 101 -4.45 -3.67 -14.16
CA SER A 101 -5.27 -4.78 -13.67
C SER A 101 -6.20 -4.31 -12.57
N SER A 102 -7.46 -4.75 -12.66
CA SER A 102 -8.44 -4.58 -11.59
C SER A 102 -8.59 -5.85 -10.74
N ARG A 103 -7.72 -6.87 -10.89
CA ARG A 103 -7.86 -8.16 -10.20
C ARG A 103 -7.92 -8.02 -8.69
N LEU A 104 -7.00 -7.27 -8.08
CA LEU A 104 -7.00 -7.05 -6.63
C LEU A 104 -8.22 -6.26 -6.18
N LEU A 105 -8.63 -5.24 -6.93
CA LEU A 105 -9.83 -4.46 -6.66
C LEU A 105 -11.10 -5.33 -6.69
N GLN A 106 -11.26 -6.16 -7.73
CA GLN A 106 -12.39 -7.08 -7.87
C GLN A 106 -12.39 -8.15 -6.78
N ALA A 107 -11.22 -8.72 -6.46
CA ALA A 107 -11.08 -9.69 -5.38
C ALA A 107 -11.49 -9.07 -4.03
N GLN A 108 -10.99 -7.88 -3.72
CA GLN A 108 -11.37 -7.14 -2.50
C GLN A 108 -12.87 -6.85 -2.47
N ALA A 109 -13.44 -6.34 -3.57
CA ALA A 109 -14.86 -6.05 -3.67
C ALA A 109 -15.72 -7.30 -3.43
N LYS A 110 -15.34 -8.45 -4.01
CA LYS A 110 -16.01 -9.73 -3.78
C LYS A 110 -15.93 -10.17 -2.31
N LEU A 111 -14.74 -10.07 -1.72
CA LEU A 111 -14.50 -10.52 -0.35
C LEU A 111 -15.22 -9.65 0.69
N VAL A 112 -15.26 -8.34 0.49
CA VAL A 112 -15.89 -7.40 1.44
C VAL A 112 -17.42 -7.39 1.33
N SER A 113 -17.97 -7.62 0.14
CA SER A 113 -19.41 -7.51 -0.12
C SER A 113 -20.21 -8.74 0.32
N ASN A 114 -19.54 -9.85 0.64
CA ASN A 114 -20.18 -11.04 1.19
C ASN A 114 -19.84 -11.21 2.68
N GLN A 115 -20.86 -11.33 3.52
CA GLN A 115 -20.70 -11.37 4.97
C GLN A 115 -19.79 -12.53 5.44
N ARG A 116 -19.88 -13.71 4.81
CA ARG A 116 -19.09 -14.89 5.19
C ARG A 116 -17.62 -14.70 4.83
N THR A 117 -17.33 -14.26 3.61
CA THR A 117 -15.94 -14.04 3.17
C THR A 117 -15.32 -12.87 3.91
N ARG A 118 -16.10 -11.82 4.21
CA ARG A 118 -15.64 -10.68 4.97
C ARG A 118 -15.15 -11.08 6.36
N VAL A 119 -15.95 -11.86 7.08
CA VAL A 119 -15.57 -12.40 8.39
C VAL A 119 -14.37 -13.35 8.26
N ALA A 120 -14.31 -14.16 7.22
CA ALA A 120 -13.17 -15.05 6.98
C ALA A 120 -11.85 -14.28 6.78
N VAL A 121 -11.85 -13.18 6.03
CA VAL A 121 -10.66 -12.31 5.88
C VAL A 121 -10.33 -11.64 7.21
N ALA A 122 -11.31 -11.11 7.94
CA ALA A 122 -11.06 -10.54 9.27
C ALA A 122 -10.40 -11.57 10.20
N ARG A 123 -10.86 -12.83 10.23
CA ARG A 123 -10.21 -13.90 11.00
C ARG A 123 -8.75 -14.10 10.60
N LYS A 124 -8.43 -14.12 9.29
CA LYS A 124 -7.04 -14.19 8.82
C LYS A 124 -6.21 -13.01 9.35
N MET A 125 -6.74 -11.80 9.26
CA MET A 125 -6.07 -10.60 9.77
C MET A 125 -5.80 -10.69 11.29
N TYR A 126 -6.76 -11.17 12.07
CA TYR A 126 -6.56 -11.40 13.51
C TYR A 126 -5.58 -12.54 13.80
N GLN A 127 -5.57 -13.61 13.01
CA GLN A 127 -4.61 -14.70 13.13
C GLN A 127 -3.17 -14.20 12.91
N MET A 128 -2.98 -13.33 11.92
CA MET A 128 -1.66 -12.72 11.63
C MET A 128 -1.18 -11.84 12.78
N ARG A 129 -2.10 -11.11 13.44
CA ARG A 129 -1.77 -10.25 14.59
C ARG A 129 -1.47 -11.06 15.85
N PHE A 130 -2.06 -12.25 15.98
CA PHE A 130 -2.06 -13.04 17.19
C PHE A 130 -1.88 -14.54 16.88
N PRO A 131 -0.66 -14.95 16.48
CA PRO A 131 -0.40 -16.28 15.93
C PRO A 131 -0.73 -17.42 16.91
N ASP A 132 -0.61 -17.19 18.22
CA ASP A 132 -0.80 -18.21 19.25
C ASP A 132 -2.27 -18.47 19.62
N GLN A 133 -3.23 -17.85 18.91
CA GLN A 133 -4.65 -17.98 19.23
C GLN A 133 -5.46 -18.50 18.06
N ASP A 134 -6.36 -19.43 18.35
CA ASP A 134 -7.37 -19.84 17.38
C ASP A 134 -8.51 -18.81 17.32
N VAL A 135 -8.65 -18.18 16.16
CA VAL A 135 -9.73 -17.23 15.86
C VAL A 135 -10.67 -17.75 14.76
N SER A 136 -10.50 -18.99 14.31
CA SER A 136 -11.19 -19.57 13.15
C SER A 136 -12.72 -19.61 13.30
N GLY A 137 -13.21 -19.80 14.53
CA GLY A 137 -14.64 -19.86 14.86
C GLY A 137 -15.28 -18.51 15.21
N LEU A 138 -14.50 -17.44 15.45
CA LEU A 138 -15.01 -16.23 16.08
C LEU A 138 -15.85 -15.36 15.14
N SER A 139 -16.97 -14.83 15.60
CA SER A 139 -17.75 -13.81 14.90
C SER A 139 -17.03 -12.45 14.84
N MET A 140 -17.49 -11.54 13.97
CA MET A 140 -16.93 -10.19 13.87
C MET A 140 -17.00 -9.42 15.20
N GLU A 141 -18.07 -9.60 15.97
CA GLU A 141 -18.24 -8.96 17.27
C GLU A 141 -17.22 -9.47 18.28
N GLU A 142 -17.03 -10.78 18.35
CA GLU A 142 -16.05 -11.41 19.24
C GLU A 142 -14.61 -11.01 18.88
N LEU A 143 -14.29 -10.93 17.58
CA LEU A 143 -13.00 -10.43 17.10
C LEU A 143 -12.72 -9.02 17.64
N ARG A 144 -13.65 -8.08 17.44
CA ARG A 144 -13.53 -6.69 17.93
C ARG A 144 -13.44 -6.61 19.46
N GLY A 145 -14.22 -7.43 20.17
CA GLY A 145 -14.18 -7.49 21.63
C GLY A 145 -12.82 -7.93 22.20
N LYS A 146 -12.14 -8.87 21.52
CA LYS A 146 -10.82 -9.36 21.94
C LYS A 146 -9.68 -8.42 21.61
N GLU A 147 -9.85 -7.54 20.62
CA GLU A 147 -8.79 -6.63 20.16
C GLU A 147 -8.31 -5.66 21.26
N GLY A 148 -9.25 -5.01 21.95
CA GLY A 148 -8.92 -3.98 22.93
C GLY A 148 -8.06 -4.49 24.07
N ALA A 149 -8.32 -5.72 24.56
CA ALA A 149 -7.51 -6.33 25.62
C ALA A 149 -6.08 -6.61 25.18
N ARG A 150 -5.88 -7.05 23.93
CA ARG A 150 -4.56 -7.40 23.38
C ARG A 150 -3.73 -6.17 23.06
N VAL A 151 -4.33 -5.15 22.48
CA VAL A 151 -3.61 -3.88 22.26
C VAL A 151 -3.15 -3.29 23.60
N ARG A 152 -3.98 -3.39 24.66
CA ARG A 152 -3.58 -2.98 26.02
C ARG A 152 -2.44 -3.82 26.59
N SER A 153 -2.36 -5.12 26.32
CA SER A 153 -1.24 -5.94 26.80
C SER A 153 0.07 -5.55 26.12
N VAL A 154 0.06 -5.26 24.81
CA VAL A 154 1.24 -4.75 24.10
C VAL A 154 1.69 -3.41 24.69
N TYR A 155 0.76 -2.49 24.97
CA TYR A 155 1.11 -1.23 25.63
C TYR A 155 1.71 -1.42 27.02
N ARG A 156 1.17 -2.35 27.81
CA ARG A 156 1.71 -2.67 29.14
C ARG A 156 3.10 -3.26 29.06
N GLU A 157 3.35 -4.17 28.11
CA GLU A 157 4.67 -4.76 27.88
C GLU A 157 5.70 -3.69 27.49
N GLN A 158 5.36 -2.83 26.53
CA GLN A 158 6.27 -1.75 26.12
C GLN A 158 6.51 -0.73 27.24
N SER A 159 5.48 -0.38 28.01
CA SER A 159 5.58 0.46 29.21
C SER A 159 6.57 -0.11 30.23
N LEU A 160 6.48 -1.42 30.52
CA LEU A 160 7.42 -2.10 31.42
C LEU A 160 8.84 -2.11 30.85
N LYS A 161 8.99 -2.42 29.55
CA LYS A 161 10.28 -2.55 28.86
C LYS A 161 11.04 -1.22 28.75
N THR A 162 10.34 -0.11 28.52
CA THR A 162 10.97 1.21 28.32
C THR A 162 10.87 2.12 29.54
N HIS A 163 10.20 1.66 30.60
CA HIS A 163 9.93 2.43 31.83
C HIS A 163 9.13 3.73 31.59
N VAL A 164 8.39 3.80 30.48
CA VAL A 164 7.49 4.92 30.17
C VAL A 164 6.11 4.63 30.71
N ALA A 165 5.64 5.44 31.66
CA ALA A 165 4.32 5.29 32.23
C ALA A 165 3.22 5.42 31.15
N TRP A 166 2.33 4.44 31.10
CA TRP A 166 1.18 4.43 30.21
C TRP A 166 -0.07 3.94 30.95
N THR A 167 -1.16 4.69 30.84
CA THR A 167 -2.44 4.39 31.49
C THR A 167 -3.52 4.07 30.47
N ARG A 168 -3.72 4.97 29.50
CA ARG A 168 -4.71 4.83 28.42
C ARG A 168 -4.26 5.57 27.17
N ARG A 169 -4.76 5.11 26.03
CA ARG A 169 -4.68 5.84 24.78
C ARG A 169 -5.66 7.02 24.82
N THR A 170 -5.15 8.24 24.67
CA THR A 170 -5.94 9.48 24.55
C THR A 170 -5.36 10.34 23.45
N TYR A 171 -6.22 10.93 22.64
CA TYR A 171 -5.84 11.94 21.67
C TYR A 171 -7.04 12.84 21.40
N ASP A 172 -6.76 14.11 21.13
CA ASP A 172 -7.75 15.07 20.62
C ASP A 172 -7.41 15.33 19.15
N PRO A 173 -8.30 14.98 18.20
CA PRO A 173 -8.10 15.27 16.77
C PRO A 173 -7.84 16.75 16.47
N ASN A 174 -8.33 17.65 17.32
CA ASN A 174 -8.22 19.10 17.14
C ASN A 174 -7.07 19.71 17.97
N ASN A 175 -6.46 18.95 18.87
CA ASN A 175 -5.38 19.44 19.73
C ASN A 175 -4.34 18.35 20.01
N PHE A 176 -3.33 18.26 19.14
CA PHE A 176 -2.23 17.30 19.28
C PHE A 176 -1.45 17.49 20.59
N GLU A 177 -1.21 18.74 20.98
CA GLU A 177 -0.39 19.10 22.15
C GLU A 177 -1.05 18.75 23.49
N ALA A 178 -2.37 18.57 23.52
CA ALA A 178 -3.09 18.15 24.73
C ALA A 178 -2.77 16.70 25.16
N GLY A 179 -2.15 15.90 24.30
CA GLY A 179 -1.74 14.54 24.61
C GLY A 179 -0.50 14.48 25.51
N THR A 180 -0.41 13.46 26.36
CA THR A 180 0.87 13.14 27.04
C THR A 180 1.95 12.80 26.00
N PRO A 181 3.26 12.96 26.31
CA PRO A 181 4.33 12.71 25.34
C PRO A 181 4.24 11.34 24.66
N ILE A 182 3.94 10.28 25.42
CA ILE A 182 3.72 8.94 24.85
C ILE A 182 2.51 8.88 23.91
N ASN A 183 1.43 9.59 24.22
CA ASN A 183 0.25 9.63 23.34
C ASN A 183 0.50 10.45 22.08
N GLN A 184 1.31 11.52 22.16
CA GLN A 184 1.76 12.27 20.98
C GLN A 184 2.64 11.40 20.08
N ALA A 185 3.62 10.70 20.67
CA ALA A 185 4.47 9.75 19.96
C ALA A 185 3.64 8.64 19.29
N LEU A 186 2.68 8.05 19.99
CA LEU A 186 1.79 7.03 19.42
C LEU A 186 0.95 7.58 18.26
N THR A 187 0.42 8.80 18.37
CA THR A 187 -0.31 9.44 17.26
C THR A 187 0.59 9.58 16.05
N ALA A 188 1.79 10.14 16.21
CA ALA A 188 2.74 10.33 15.12
C ALA A 188 3.19 9.01 14.49
N ALA A 189 3.46 7.98 15.30
CA ALA A 189 3.87 6.67 14.83
C ALA A 189 2.77 5.93 14.06
N HIS A 190 1.53 5.98 14.55
CA HIS A 190 0.39 5.37 13.86
C HIS A 190 0.10 6.07 12.53
N GLN A 191 0.14 7.41 12.50
CA GLN A 191 -0.03 8.16 11.25
C GLN A 191 1.03 7.81 10.21
N ALA A 192 2.29 7.65 10.63
CA ALA A 192 3.37 7.22 9.75
C ALA A 192 3.11 5.83 9.15
N LEU A 193 2.65 4.88 9.98
CA LEU A 193 2.29 3.54 9.53
C LEU A 193 1.08 3.55 8.59
N TYR A 194 0.08 4.40 8.85
CA TYR A 194 -1.06 4.58 7.95
C TYR A 194 -0.63 5.10 6.58
N GLY A 195 0.31 6.04 6.52
CA GLY A 195 0.88 6.53 5.26
C GLY A 195 1.51 5.41 4.42
N LEU A 196 2.30 4.55 5.06
CA LEU A 196 2.95 3.43 4.38
C LEU A 196 1.92 2.39 3.92
N SER A 197 0.99 2.01 4.81
CA SER A 197 -0.09 1.08 4.48
C SER A 197 -0.96 1.59 3.33
N TYR A 198 -1.32 2.87 3.35
CA TYR A 198 -2.10 3.49 2.28
C TYR A 198 -1.35 3.43 0.95
N SER A 199 -0.06 3.77 0.96
CA SER A 199 0.80 3.70 -0.23
C SER A 199 0.82 2.30 -0.85
N VAL A 200 0.94 1.24 -0.04
CA VAL A 200 0.91 -0.14 -0.54
C VAL A 200 -0.44 -0.51 -1.13
N ILE A 201 -1.53 -0.18 -0.43
CA ILE A 201 -2.90 -0.49 -0.87
C ILE A 201 -3.16 0.09 -2.26
N VAL A 202 -2.91 1.38 -2.46
CA VAL A 202 -3.20 2.05 -3.75
C VAL A 202 -2.22 1.67 -4.83
N ALA A 203 -0.94 1.48 -4.49
CA ALA A 203 0.07 1.07 -5.45
C ALA A 203 -0.28 -0.27 -6.11
N LEU A 204 -0.79 -1.23 -5.33
CA LEU A 204 -1.27 -2.51 -5.85
C LEU A 204 -2.68 -2.48 -6.45
N GLY A 205 -3.39 -1.35 -6.37
CA GLY A 205 -4.74 -1.19 -6.93
C GLY A 205 -5.86 -1.75 -6.07
N ALA A 206 -5.61 -1.99 -4.78
CA ALA A 206 -6.68 -2.22 -3.81
C ALA A 206 -7.31 -0.88 -3.39
N SER A 207 -8.57 -0.91 -2.95
CA SER A 207 -9.30 0.25 -2.47
C SER A 207 -9.03 0.51 -0.98
N PRO A 208 -8.68 1.75 -0.58
CA PRO A 208 -8.50 2.12 0.82
C PRO A 208 -9.80 2.15 1.63
N GLY A 209 -10.95 2.31 0.97
CA GLY A 209 -12.26 2.43 1.64
C GLY A 209 -12.96 1.10 1.90
N LEU A 210 -12.53 0.01 1.26
CA LEU A 210 -13.17 -1.31 1.35
C LEU A 210 -12.57 -2.15 2.48
N GLY A 211 -12.85 -1.76 3.74
CA GLY A 211 -12.38 -2.45 4.95
C GLY A 211 -13.16 -3.71 5.31
N PHE A 212 -12.47 -4.66 5.94
CA PHE A 212 -13.02 -5.90 6.48
C PHE A 212 -13.50 -5.75 7.93
N VAL A 213 -12.76 -5.03 8.78
CA VAL A 213 -13.10 -4.79 10.18
C VAL A 213 -13.70 -3.39 10.35
N HIS A 214 -13.01 -2.36 9.89
CA HIS A 214 -13.51 -0.98 9.86
C HIS A 214 -14.46 -0.75 8.66
N THR A 215 -15.42 0.17 8.81
CA THR A 215 -16.39 0.57 7.77
C THR A 215 -16.78 2.04 7.90
N GLY A 216 -17.30 2.63 6.82
CA GLY A 216 -17.91 3.97 6.85
C GLY A 216 -16.92 5.13 6.75
N HIS A 217 -15.66 4.85 6.41
CA HIS A 217 -14.60 5.83 6.19
C HIS A 217 -13.83 5.44 4.92
N ASP A 218 -13.40 6.43 4.15
CA ASP A 218 -12.57 6.26 2.94
C ASP A 218 -11.20 5.60 3.18
N LEU A 219 -10.77 5.49 4.44
CA LEU A 219 -9.52 4.87 4.88
C LEU A 219 -9.76 3.60 5.72
N ALA A 220 -10.97 3.04 5.70
CA ALA A 220 -11.33 1.89 6.53
C ALA A 220 -10.34 0.72 6.37
N PHE A 221 -9.97 0.36 5.14
CA PHE A 221 -9.01 -0.71 4.90
C PHE A 221 -7.58 -0.31 5.26
N VAL A 222 -7.23 0.96 5.18
CA VAL A 222 -5.92 1.46 5.65
C VAL A 222 -5.75 1.18 7.13
N TYR A 223 -6.79 1.42 7.94
CA TYR A 223 -6.76 1.12 9.38
C TYR A 223 -6.66 -0.37 9.65
N ASP A 224 -7.48 -1.19 8.98
CA ASP A 224 -7.43 -2.65 9.09
C ASP A 224 -6.03 -3.20 8.79
N PHE A 225 -5.46 -2.73 7.69
CA PHE A 225 -4.19 -3.23 7.18
C PHE A 225 -3.01 -2.77 8.05
N ALA A 226 -3.01 -1.51 8.49
CA ALA A 226 -1.99 -1.00 9.40
C ALA A 226 -2.00 -1.69 10.76
N ASP A 227 -3.16 -2.11 11.26
CA ASP A 227 -3.31 -2.80 12.54
C ASP A 227 -2.56 -4.15 12.60
N LEU A 228 -2.22 -4.72 11.44
CA LEU A 228 -1.37 -5.91 11.34
C LEU A 228 0.06 -5.67 11.86
N TYR A 229 0.54 -4.42 11.80
CA TYR A 229 1.96 -4.07 12.04
C TYR A 229 2.16 -3.08 13.19
N LYS A 230 1.09 -2.72 13.93
CA LYS A 230 1.22 -1.78 15.06
C LYS A 230 2.06 -2.35 16.20
N ALA A 231 1.86 -3.62 16.52
CA ALA A 231 2.45 -4.26 17.69
C ALA A 231 3.96 -4.49 17.56
N ASP A 232 4.44 -4.77 16.35
CA ASP A 232 5.85 -4.99 16.05
C ASP A 232 6.58 -3.74 15.58
N THR A 233 5.87 -2.69 15.13
CA THR A 233 6.47 -1.47 14.57
C THR A 233 6.10 -0.19 15.34
N SER A 234 4.91 0.38 15.11
CA SER A 234 4.61 1.75 15.56
C SER A 234 4.52 1.90 17.08
N ILE A 235 4.04 0.88 17.79
CA ILE A 235 3.94 0.92 19.26
C ILE A 235 5.34 0.87 19.89
N PRO A 236 6.22 -0.12 19.59
CA PRO A 236 7.58 -0.12 20.10
C PRO A 236 8.36 1.17 19.82
N VAL A 237 8.29 1.69 18.59
CA VAL A 237 8.97 2.95 18.22
C VAL A 237 8.47 4.11 19.08
N ALA A 238 7.16 4.28 19.25
CA ALA A 238 6.62 5.36 20.06
C ALA A 238 7.08 5.29 21.53
N PHE A 239 7.13 4.10 22.13
CA PHE A 239 7.61 3.92 23.50
C PHE A 239 9.11 4.19 23.64
N GLN A 240 9.93 3.78 22.68
CA GLN A 240 11.35 4.11 22.65
C GLN A 240 11.58 5.62 22.53
N MET A 241 10.81 6.29 21.68
CA MET A 241 10.92 7.74 21.47
C MET A 241 10.44 8.53 22.68
N ALA A 242 9.38 8.09 23.35
CA ALA A 242 8.94 8.68 24.61
C ALA A 242 9.95 8.48 25.75
N ALA A 243 10.62 7.33 25.82
CA ALA A 243 11.67 7.09 26.80
C ALA A 243 12.87 8.02 26.60
N LYS A 244 13.24 8.26 25.34
CA LYS A 244 14.42 9.06 24.98
C LYS A 244 14.17 10.56 24.94
N TYR A 245 12.96 10.99 24.57
CA TYR A 245 12.64 12.39 24.28
C TYR A 245 11.32 12.84 24.90
N GLY A 246 10.86 12.21 25.99
CA GLY A 246 9.57 12.51 26.61
C GLY A 246 9.41 13.96 27.11
N GLU A 247 10.50 14.67 27.37
CA GLU A 247 10.49 16.09 27.78
C GLU A 247 10.61 17.06 26.59
N ASP A 248 10.84 16.53 25.39
CA ASP A 248 11.00 17.33 24.18
C ASP A 248 9.63 17.73 23.62
N LYS A 249 9.44 19.03 23.41
CA LYS A 249 8.20 19.59 22.85
C LYS A 249 7.97 19.14 21.40
N ASP A 250 8.99 18.65 20.70
CA ASP A 250 8.90 18.16 19.33
C ASP A 250 9.00 16.63 19.21
N ILE A 251 8.55 15.91 20.25
CA ILE A 251 8.50 14.43 20.24
C ILE A 251 7.76 13.87 19.02
N GLY A 252 6.73 14.57 18.52
CA GLY A 252 5.98 14.19 17.34
C GLY A 252 6.87 14.09 16.09
N SER A 253 7.67 15.11 15.78
CA SER A 253 8.56 15.10 14.61
C SER A 253 9.68 14.07 14.76
N LYS A 254 10.27 13.97 15.95
CA LYS A 254 11.28 12.95 16.23
C LYS A 254 10.74 11.55 16.02
N THR A 255 9.49 11.29 16.44
CA THR A 255 8.85 10.00 16.25
C THR A 255 8.60 9.70 14.77
N ARG A 256 8.20 10.69 13.96
CA ARG A 256 8.07 10.50 12.50
C ARG A 256 9.42 10.14 11.85
N LEU A 257 10.51 10.78 12.26
CA LEU A 257 11.86 10.45 11.78
C LEU A 257 12.29 9.04 12.19
N ALA A 258 11.93 8.60 13.40
CA ALA A 258 12.21 7.23 13.85
C ALA A 258 11.41 6.19 13.06
N MET A 259 10.14 6.47 12.74
CA MET A 259 9.34 5.60 11.87
C MET A 259 9.90 5.54 10.44
N ARG A 260 10.30 6.68 9.89
CA ARG A 260 11.02 6.77 8.61
C ARG A 260 12.23 5.84 8.60
N ASP A 261 13.05 5.91 9.65
CA ASP A 261 14.24 5.05 9.77
C ASP A 261 13.89 3.57 9.89
N ALA A 262 12.76 3.23 10.54
CA ALA A 262 12.24 1.86 10.61
C ALA A 262 11.73 1.33 9.26
N PHE A 263 11.30 2.20 8.34
CA PHE A 263 10.83 1.82 7.01
C PHE A 263 11.95 1.67 5.97
N ARG A 264 13.09 2.33 6.22
CA ARG A 264 14.18 2.52 5.25
C ARG A 264 14.75 1.24 4.64
N ASP A 265 14.76 0.13 5.37
CA ASP A 265 15.32 -1.14 4.87
C ASP A 265 14.38 -1.90 3.93
N GLY A 266 13.14 -1.43 3.76
CA GLY A 266 12.15 -1.98 2.83
C GLY A 266 11.55 -3.32 3.24
N LYS A 267 11.96 -3.93 4.36
CA LYS A 267 11.45 -5.26 4.77
C LYS A 267 9.97 -5.23 5.11
N LEU A 268 9.53 -4.18 5.82
CA LEU A 268 8.11 -4.01 6.14
C LEU A 268 7.29 -3.82 4.87
N LEU A 269 7.78 -3.01 3.93
CA LEU A 269 7.13 -2.79 2.64
C LEU A 269 6.97 -4.11 1.87
N ALA A 270 8.03 -4.91 1.75
CA ALA A 270 7.98 -6.21 1.09
C ALA A 270 6.99 -7.18 1.76
N ARG A 271 6.98 -7.22 3.10
CA ARG A 271 6.00 -8.01 3.87
C ARG A 271 4.56 -7.54 3.61
N MET A 272 4.31 -6.23 3.62
CA MET A 272 2.98 -5.66 3.34
C MET A 272 2.46 -6.08 1.96
N VAL A 273 3.31 -6.07 0.95
CA VAL A 273 2.94 -6.49 -0.42
C VAL A 273 2.48 -7.95 -0.44
N ALA A 274 3.25 -8.84 0.20
CA ALA A 274 2.92 -10.26 0.28
C ALA A 274 1.62 -10.49 1.06
N ASP A 275 1.50 -9.86 2.23
CA ASP A 275 0.33 -9.96 3.11
C ASP A 275 -0.95 -9.48 2.41
N LEU A 276 -0.89 -8.38 1.65
CA LEU A 276 -2.04 -7.88 0.88
C LEU A 276 -2.49 -8.90 -0.18
N LYS A 277 -1.55 -9.46 -0.95
CA LYS A 277 -1.86 -10.49 -1.96
C LYS A 277 -2.46 -11.74 -1.31
N THR A 278 -1.90 -12.20 -0.20
CA THR A 278 -2.40 -13.35 0.57
C THR A 278 -3.81 -13.12 1.12
N LEU A 279 -4.10 -11.93 1.67
CA LEU A 279 -5.43 -11.59 2.18
C LEU A 279 -6.48 -11.57 1.06
N MET A 280 -6.12 -11.09 -0.12
CA MET A 280 -7.00 -11.06 -1.29
C MET A 280 -7.09 -12.41 -2.03
N GLY A 281 -6.23 -13.38 -1.70
CA GLY A 281 -6.17 -14.67 -2.38
C GLY A 281 -5.70 -14.60 -3.83
N VAL A 282 -4.86 -13.61 -4.16
CA VAL A 282 -4.28 -13.44 -5.49
C VAL A 282 -2.84 -13.97 -5.47
N THR A 283 -2.49 -14.87 -6.40
CA THR A 283 -1.15 -15.45 -6.55
C THR A 283 -0.41 -14.87 -7.76
N ASP A 284 0.93 -14.83 -7.70
CA ASP A 284 1.82 -14.27 -8.73
C ASP A 284 1.85 -15.10 -10.04
N GLU A 285 1.18 -16.25 -10.09
CA GLU A 285 0.96 -17.02 -11.33
C GLU A 285 -0.14 -16.41 -12.19
N ALA A 286 -1.00 -15.58 -11.60
CA ALA A 286 -2.09 -14.90 -12.31
C ALA A 286 -1.66 -13.56 -12.94
N ASP A 287 -0.39 -13.17 -12.91
CA ASP A 287 0.10 -11.87 -13.41
C ASP A 287 0.19 -11.78 -14.95
N GLU A 288 -0.17 -12.83 -15.69
CA GLU A 288 -0.46 -12.74 -17.12
C GLU A 288 -1.89 -12.23 -17.33
N ALA A 289 -2.07 -10.94 -17.62
CA ALA A 289 -3.13 -10.49 -18.54
C ALA A 289 -2.95 -9.03 -18.96
N ASP A 290 -2.52 -8.84 -20.20
CA ASP A 290 -2.87 -7.69 -21.05
C ASP A 290 -4.17 -7.98 -21.85
N LEU A 291 -5.07 -8.82 -21.31
CA LEU A 291 -6.34 -9.16 -21.94
C LEU A 291 -7.48 -8.46 -21.21
N VAL A 292 -7.80 -7.25 -21.65
CA VAL A 292 -9.09 -6.63 -21.36
C VAL A 292 -10.18 -7.62 -21.81
N SER A 293 -11.08 -7.96 -20.91
CA SER A 293 -12.16 -8.92 -21.16
C SER A 293 -13.50 -8.20 -20.99
N LEU A 294 -14.49 -8.53 -21.81
CA LEU A 294 -15.87 -8.09 -21.62
C LEU A 294 -16.53 -8.92 -20.52
N TRP A 295 -17.42 -8.32 -19.74
CA TRP A 295 -18.18 -9.02 -18.72
C TRP A 295 -19.58 -9.37 -19.26
N ASP A 296 -19.96 -10.64 -19.18
CA ASP A 296 -21.30 -11.14 -19.52
C ASP A 296 -21.95 -11.81 -18.29
N ASP A 297 -23.22 -11.50 -18.01
CA ASP A 297 -23.92 -11.96 -16.81
C ASP A 297 -24.24 -13.46 -16.78
N ARG A 298 -24.18 -14.15 -17.94
CA ARG A 298 -24.41 -15.61 -18.04
C ARG A 298 -23.12 -16.40 -18.25
N LEU A 299 -22.16 -15.82 -18.97
CA LEU A 299 -20.95 -16.50 -19.45
C LEU A 299 -19.68 -16.05 -18.73
N GLY A 300 -19.72 -15.02 -17.89
CA GLY A 300 -18.56 -14.49 -17.18
C GLY A 300 -17.59 -13.70 -18.09
N LEU A 301 -16.29 -13.70 -17.78
CA LEU A 301 -15.26 -12.98 -18.54
C LEU A 301 -15.14 -13.53 -19.98
N GLN A 302 -15.45 -12.69 -20.97
CA GLN A 302 -15.32 -12.96 -22.41
C GLN A 302 -14.12 -12.22 -23.01
N LYS A 303 -13.43 -12.78 -24.00
CA LYS A 303 -12.31 -12.11 -24.68
C LYS A 303 -12.79 -10.84 -25.40
N MET A 304 -12.12 -9.69 -25.22
CA MET A 304 -12.34 -8.53 -26.10
C MET A 304 -11.87 -8.83 -27.53
N GLY A 305 -12.58 -8.28 -28.52
CA GLY A 305 -12.15 -8.25 -29.93
C GLY A 305 -12.74 -9.32 -30.84
N VAL A 306 -13.75 -10.08 -30.38
CA VAL A 306 -14.52 -10.96 -31.27
C VAL A 306 -15.62 -10.14 -31.93
N GLN A 307 -15.46 -9.87 -33.23
CA GLN A 307 -16.52 -9.26 -34.03
C GLN A 307 -17.57 -10.35 -34.30
N TYR A 308 -18.73 -10.27 -33.66
CA TYR A 308 -19.85 -11.15 -33.99
C TYR A 308 -20.40 -10.71 -35.35
N GLN A 309 -20.23 -11.53 -36.38
CA GLN A 309 -21.02 -11.40 -37.61
C GLN A 309 -22.42 -11.95 -37.31
N GLU A 310 -23.44 -11.13 -37.51
CA GLU A 310 -24.80 -11.64 -37.65
C GLU A 310 -24.81 -12.55 -38.89
N VAL A 311 -25.14 -13.83 -38.68
CA VAL A 311 -25.45 -14.74 -39.79
C VAL A 311 -26.77 -14.22 -40.36
N GLY A 312 -26.72 -13.65 -41.57
CA GLY A 312 -27.91 -13.24 -42.30
C GLY A 312 -28.86 -14.42 -42.51
N GLU A 313 -30.16 -14.15 -42.54
CA GLU A 313 -31.24 -15.14 -42.66
C GLU A 313 -31.22 -16.02 -43.93
N ASP A 314 -30.24 -15.87 -44.82
CA ASP A 314 -30.19 -16.56 -46.12
C ASP A 314 -29.43 -17.90 -46.14
N ASP A 315 -28.91 -18.39 -45.01
CA ASP A 315 -28.28 -19.73 -44.91
C ASP A 315 -29.00 -20.66 -43.90
N ARG A 316 -30.30 -20.91 -44.12
CA ARG A 316 -31.03 -22.03 -43.51
C ARG A 316 -31.66 -22.95 -44.56
#